data_AF-A0A0J1BAE9-F1
#
_entry.id   AF-A0A0J1BAE9-F1
#
_cell.length_a   1.000
_cell.length_b   1.000
_cell.length_c   1.000
_cell.angle_alpha   90.00
_cell.angle_beta   90.00
_cell.angle_gamma   90.00
#
_symmetry.space_group_name_H-M   'P 1'
#
loop_
_entity.id
_entity.type
_entity.pdbx_description
1 polymer ?
#
loop_
_entity_poly.entity_id
_entity_poly.type
_entity_poly.pdbx_seq_one_letter_code
_entity_poly.pdbx_strand_id
1 'polypeptide(L)'
;MSGDPSEFDAQRLYGVMTALVCCNDGDLIDDPACFPCSADSRAFWLDARDMIAAIRTDYDYVASPEFTDSIAGKSDQYVTTATRMAAQKSAEYKSDFDAAIQDALNSDRIFDLIPTSAHAGLREILAEINA
;
A
#
# COMPACT_ATOMS: atom_id res chain seq x y z
N MET A 1 -14.62 -27.91 -9.68
CA MET A 1 -13.58 -27.68 -8.67
C MET A 1 -14.15 -26.71 -7.66
N SER A 2 -14.61 -27.24 -6.53
CA SER A 2 -15.08 -26.47 -5.38
C SER A 2 -13.87 -26.29 -4.46
N GLY A 3 -13.15 -25.17 -4.63
CA GLY A 3 -12.16 -24.76 -3.64
C GLY A 3 -12.91 -24.31 -2.39
N ASP A 4 -12.50 -24.81 -1.23
CA ASP A 4 -13.08 -24.39 0.04
C ASP A 4 -12.72 -22.90 0.25
N PRO A 5 -13.68 -21.99 0.47
CA PRO A 5 -13.39 -20.60 0.79
C PRO A 5 -12.48 -20.44 2.02
N SER A 6 -12.36 -21.48 2.87
CA SER A 6 -11.42 -21.53 3.99
C SER A 6 -9.94 -21.72 3.58
N GLU A 7 -9.63 -21.93 2.30
CA GLU A 7 -8.24 -22.12 1.80
C GLU A 7 -7.57 -20.83 1.32
N PHE A 8 -8.24 -19.67 1.36
CA PHE A 8 -7.57 -18.41 1.08
C PHE A 8 -6.69 -18.00 2.26
N ASP A 9 -5.43 -18.41 2.19
CA ASP A 9 -4.37 -17.96 3.10
C ASP A 9 -4.34 -16.42 3.15
N ALA A 10 -4.10 -15.86 4.34
CA ALA A 10 -4.13 -14.42 4.61
C ALA A 10 -3.22 -13.64 3.67
N GLN A 11 -2.08 -14.20 3.28
CA GLN A 11 -1.17 -13.59 2.29
C GLN A 11 -1.84 -13.41 0.92
N ARG A 12 -2.63 -14.38 0.48
CA ARG A 12 -3.37 -14.30 -0.78
C ARG A 12 -4.49 -13.26 -0.69
N LEU A 13 -5.20 -13.21 0.43
CA LEU A 13 -6.21 -12.19 0.69
C LEU A 13 -5.61 -10.78 0.72
N TYR A 14 -4.41 -10.61 1.28
CA TYR A 14 -3.68 -9.34 1.24
C TYR A 14 -3.37 -8.90 -0.20
N GLY A 15 -2.87 -9.81 -1.02
CA GLY A 15 -2.63 -9.54 -2.45
C GLY A 15 -3.89 -9.13 -3.20
N VAL A 16 -5.02 -9.78 -2.93
CA VAL A 16 -6.32 -9.41 -3.53
C VAL A 16 -6.79 -8.04 -3.03
N MET A 17 -6.76 -7.80 -1.73
CA MET A 17 -7.22 -6.53 -1.13
C MET A 17 -6.41 -5.35 -1.66
N THR A 18 -5.08 -5.46 -1.69
CA THR A 18 -4.21 -4.40 -2.20
C THR A 18 -4.42 -4.17 -3.70
N ALA A 19 -4.60 -5.22 -4.50
CA ALA A 19 -4.94 -5.09 -5.92
C ALA A 19 -6.28 -4.35 -6.14
N LEU A 20 -7.31 -4.68 -5.37
CA LEU A 20 -8.61 -4.01 -5.43
C LEU A 20 -8.49 -2.52 -5.06
N VAL A 21 -7.78 -2.19 -3.99
CA VAL A 21 -7.54 -0.79 -3.60
C VAL A 21 -6.77 -0.04 -4.68
N CYS A 22 -5.76 -0.65 -5.31
CA CYS A 22 -4.98 -0.03 -6.38
C CYS A 22 -5.82 0.23 -7.64
N CYS A 23 -6.82 -0.61 -7.91
CA CYS A 23 -7.78 -0.44 -9.02
C CYS A 23 -8.97 0.49 -8.70
N ASN A 24 -9.04 1.03 -7.48
CA ASN A 24 -10.18 1.80 -6.95
C ASN A 24 -11.48 0.97 -6.78
N ASP A 25 -11.37 -0.35 -6.63
CA ASP A 25 -12.47 -1.30 -6.42
C ASP A 25 -12.47 -1.85 -4.97
N GLY A 26 -12.00 -1.06 -4.00
CA GLY A 26 -11.88 -1.49 -2.61
C GLY A 26 -13.22 -1.81 -1.93
N ASP A 27 -14.32 -1.25 -2.43
CA ASP A 27 -15.68 -1.55 -1.98
C ASP A 27 -16.07 -3.02 -2.23
N LEU A 28 -15.45 -3.70 -3.21
CA LEU A 28 -15.66 -5.13 -3.43
C LEU A 28 -15.23 -6.01 -2.24
N ILE A 29 -14.46 -5.46 -1.30
CA ILE A 29 -14.09 -6.16 -0.07
C ILE A 29 -15.27 -6.26 0.90
N ASP A 30 -16.32 -5.44 0.73
CA ASP A 30 -17.56 -5.56 1.52
C ASP A 30 -18.39 -6.80 1.11
N ASP A 31 -18.24 -7.26 -0.14
CA ASP A 31 -18.98 -8.41 -0.66
C ASP A 31 -18.25 -9.74 -0.39
N PRO A 32 -18.82 -10.67 0.39
CA PRO A 32 -18.22 -11.98 0.63
C PRO A 32 -18.01 -12.83 -0.64
N ALA A 33 -18.75 -12.57 -1.72
CA ALA A 33 -18.57 -13.25 -3.00
C ALA A 33 -17.31 -12.77 -3.74
N CYS A 34 -16.93 -11.51 -3.56
CA CYS A 34 -15.75 -10.90 -4.18
C CYS A 34 -14.50 -11.04 -3.29
N PHE A 35 -14.66 -11.01 -1.97
CA PHE A 35 -13.59 -11.17 -1.00
C PHE A 35 -13.96 -12.26 0.03
N PRO A 36 -13.57 -13.52 -0.23
CA PRO A 36 -13.95 -14.66 0.59
C PRO A 36 -13.05 -14.79 1.82
N CYS A 37 -13.28 -13.97 2.84
CA CYS A 37 -12.69 -14.12 4.16
C CYS A 37 -13.72 -14.59 5.20
N SER A 38 -13.24 -15.14 6.33
CA SER A 38 -14.09 -15.58 7.43
C SER A 38 -14.85 -14.40 8.06
N ALA A 39 -16.02 -14.68 8.65
CA ALA A 39 -16.79 -13.64 9.34
C ALA A 39 -15.99 -12.97 10.48
N ASP A 40 -15.19 -13.76 11.21
CA ASP A 40 -14.38 -13.28 12.33
C ASP A 40 -13.23 -12.37 11.89
N SER A 41 -12.69 -12.56 10.68
CA SER A 41 -11.61 -11.72 10.12
C SER A 41 -12.11 -10.56 9.27
N ARG A 42 -13.41 -10.46 8.98
CA ARG A 42 -13.97 -9.42 8.10
C ARG A 42 -13.63 -8.01 8.59
N ALA A 43 -13.78 -7.74 9.89
CA ALA A 43 -13.49 -6.43 10.46
C ALA A 43 -12.03 -6.03 10.22
N PHE A 44 -11.09 -6.94 10.46
CA PHE A 44 -9.67 -6.73 10.18
C PHE A 44 -9.41 -6.35 8.71
N TRP A 45 -10.02 -7.08 7.77
CA TRP A 45 -9.81 -6.80 6.34
C TRP A 45 -10.40 -5.47 5.88
N LEU A 46 -11.52 -5.03 6.47
CA LEU A 46 -12.11 -3.73 6.21
C LEU A 46 -11.24 -2.60 6.77
N ASP A 47 -10.74 -2.75 8.00
CA ASP A 47 -9.84 -1.77 8.62
C ASP A 47 -8.52 -1.68 7.83
N ALA A 48 -7.97 -2.81 7.40
CA ALA A 48 -6.75 -2.87 6.59
C ALA A 48 -6.96 -2.20 5.21
N ARG A 49 -8.09 -2.46 4.55
CA ARG A 49 -8.48 -1.78 3.31
C ARG A 49 -8.50 -0.27 3.51
N ASP A 50 -9.22 0.21 4.52
CA ASP A 50 -9.44 1.63 4.74
C ASP A 50 -8.12 2.35 5.03
N MET A 51 -7.24 1.73 5.83
CA MET A 51 -5.90 2.24 6.08
C MET A 51 -5.07 2.32 4.80
N ILE A 52 -5.02 1.25 4.00
CA ILE A 52 -4.22 1.22 2.77
C ILE A 52 -4.79 2.18 1.72
N ALA A 53 -6.11 2.29 1.62
CA ALA A 53 -6.78 3.26 0.76
C ALA A 53 -6.47 4.70 1.17
N ALA A 54 -6.40 5.00 2.48
CA ALA A 54 -6.00 6.31 2.97
C ALA A 54 -4.54 6.62 2.63
N ILE A 55 -3.61 5.70 2.94
CA ILE A 55 -2.18 5.85 2.60
C ILE A 55 -2.02 6.07 1.09
N ARG A 56 -2.73 5.29 0.28
CA ARG A 56 -2.69 5.44 -1.17
C ARG A 56 -3.26 6.78 -1.59
N THR A 57 -4.41 7.21 -1.08
CA THR A 57 -5.01 8.50 -1.45
C THR A 57 -4.08 9.67 -1.15
N ASP A 58 -3.40 9.62 -0.01
CA ASP A 58 -2.53 10.69 0.48
C ASP A 58 -1.09 10.61 -0.06
N TYR A 59 -0.76 9.55 -0.82
CA TYR A 59 0.61 9.36 -1.31
C TYR A 59 1.02 10.48 -2.27
N ASP A 60 2.07 11.20 -1.86
CA ASP A 60 2.81 12.17 -2.65
C ASP A 60 4.31 11.82 -2.59
N TYR A 61 4.88 11.47 -3.75
CA TYR A 61 6.29 11.12 -3.84
C TYR A 61 7.21 12.24 -3.36
N VAL A 62 6.88 13.51 -3.61
CA VAL A 62 7.78 14.61 -3.18
C VAL A 62 7.75 14.85 -1.67
N ALA A 63 6.76 14.29 -0.96
CA ALA A 63 6.68 14.28 0.49
C ALA A 63 7.24 12.99 1.12
N SER A 64 7.69 12.03 0.30
CA SER A 64 8.20 10.75 0.79
C SER A 64 9.59 10.89 1.44
N PRO A 65 9.93 9.99 2.40
CA PRO A 65 11.29 9.85 2.90
C PRO A 65 12.32 9.65 1.80
N GLU A 66 12.04 8.78 0.82
CA GLU A 66 12.94 8.52 -0.30
C GLU A 66 13.31 9.79 -1.08
N PHE A 67 12.31 10.60 -1.45
CA PHE A 67 12.57 11.84 -2.17
C PHE A 67 13.39 12.80 -1.32
N THR A 68 13.01 12.95 -0.05
CA THR A 68 13.72 13.80 0.93
C THR A 68 15.19 13.42 1.03
N ASP A 69 15.50 12.13 1.14
CA ASP A 69 16.87 11.61 1.21
C ASP A 69 17.63 11.82 -0.10
N SER A 70 16.97 11.70 -1.26
CA SER A 70 17.58 11.90 -2.57
C SER A 70 18.09 13.34 -2.79
N ILE A 71 17.41 14.33 -2.17
CA ILE A 71 17.73 15.76 -2.30
C ILE A 71 18.53 16.31 -1.12
N ALA A 72 18.73 15.53 -0.05
CA ALA A 72 19.46 15.96 1.13
C ALA A 72 20.89 16.42 0.77
N GLY A 73 21.23 17.64 1.23
CA GLY A 73 22.55 18.25 0.98
C GLY A 73 22.84 18.65 -0.47
N LYS A 74 21.83 18.62 -1.36
CA LYS A 74 21.96 19.10 -2.75
C LYS A 74 21.73 20.61 -2.84
N SER A 75 22.14 21.21 -3.96
CA SER A 75 21.91 22.64 -4.22
C SER A 75 20.45 22.94 -4.54
N ASP A 76 19.98 24.16 -4.26
CA ASP A 76 18.61 24.59 -4.53
C ASP A 76 18.18 24.38 -5.99
N GLN A 77 19.11 24.58 -6.94
CA GLN A 77 18.86 24.34 -8.35
C GLN A 77 18.61 22.86 -8.65
N TYR A 78 19.33 21.96 -7.99
CA TYR A 78 19.10 20.52 -8.10
C TYR A 78 17.74 20.16 -7.51
N VAL A 79 17.43 20.62 -6.30
CA VAL A 79 16.13 20.37 -5.63
C VAL A 79 14.96 20.82 -6.49
N THR A 80 15.05 22.03 -7.05
CA THR A 80 14.02 22.59 -7.94
C THR A 80 13.82 21.71 -9.18
N THR A 81 14.92 21.25 -9.78
CA THR A 81 14.88 20.39 -10.97
C THR A 81 14.30 19.01 -10.65
N ALA A 82 14.74 18.39 -9.55
CA ALA A 82 14.26 17.09 -9.09
C ALA A 82 12.76 17.11 -8.79
N THR A 83 12.29 18.13 -8.06
CA THR A 83 10.87 18.32 -7.74
C THR A 83 10.02 18.45 -9.01
N ARG A 84 10.49 19.25 -9.98
CA ARG A 84 9.79 19.41 -11.27
C ARG A 84 9.75 18.10 -12.07
N MET A 85 10.85 17.35 -12.09
CA MET A 85 10.89 16.04 -12.76
C MET A 85 9.99 15.04 -12.04
N ALA A 86 9.94 15.08 -10.71
CA ALA A 86 9.11 14.19 -9.92
C ALA A 86 7.62 14.37 -10.26
N ALA A 87 7.15 15.62 -10.34
CA ALA A 87 5.78 15.93 -10.75
C ALA A 87 5.44 15.40 -12.16
N GLN A 88 6.39 15.43 -13.09
CA GLN A 88 6.21 14.89 -14.45
C GLN A 88 6.12 13.36 -14.50
N LYS A 89 6.64 12.68 -13.47
CA LYS A 89 6.66 11.23 -13.31
C LYS A 89 5.68 10.73 -12.25
N SER A 90 4.72 11.55 -11.83
CA SER A 90 3.75 11.21 -10.77
C SER A 90 3.04 9.88 -10.99
N ALA A 91 2.64 9.56 -12.23
CA ALA A 91 2.03 8.27 -12.56
C ALA A 91 2.98 7.07 -12.40
N GLU A 92 4.26 7.25 -12.72
CA GLU A 92 5.31 6.23 -12.54
C GLU A 92 5.52 5.96 -11.05
N TYR A 93 5.70 7.01 -10.24
CA TYR A 93 5.84 6.86 -8.79
C TYR A 93 4.60 6.32 -8.11
N LYS A 94 3.41 6.57 -8.66
CA LYS A 94 2.17 5.96 -8.19
C LYS A 94 2.15 4.46 -8.46
N SER A 95 2.59 4.05 -9.66
CA SER A 95 2.73 2.64 -10.01
C SER A 95 3.78 1.94 -9.14
N ASP A 96 4.92 2.60 -8.85
CA ASP A 96 5.96 2.05 -7.98
C ASP A 96 5.46 1.90 -6.54
N PHE A 97 4.68 2.86 -6.05
CA PHE A 97 3.98 2.76 -4.77
C PHE A 97 3.01 1.59 -4.75
N ASP A 98 2.17 1.45 -5.78
CA ASP A 98 1.18 0.37 -5.87
C ASP A 98 1.88 -1.01 -5.90
N ALA A 99 3.04 -1.13 -6.55
CA ALA A 99 3.87 -2.34 -6.52
C ALA A 99 4.50 -2.58 -5.13
N ALA A 100 5.01 -1.54 -4.47
CA ALA A 100 5.63 -1.65 -3.16
C ALA A 100 4.63 -2.06 -2.06
N ILE A 101 3.39 -1.55 -2.10
CA ILE A 101 2.36 -1.96 -1.12
C ILE A 101 1.91 -3.40 -1.36
N GLN A 102 1.82 -3.84 -2.61
CA GLN A 102 1.49 -5.23 -2.95
C GLN A 102 2.58 -6.22 -2.50
N ASP A 103 3.86 -5.80 -2.50
CA ASP A 103 5.00 -6.61 -2.06
C ASP A 103 5.39 -6.41 -0.59
N ALA A 104 4.59 -5.69 0.19
CA ALA A 104 4.95 -5.30 1.56
C ALA A 104 5.13 -6.48 2.54
N LEU A 105 4.63 -7.67 2.20
CA LEU A 105 4.87 -8.90 2.97
C LEU A 105 6.30 -9.44 2.79
N ASN A 106 6.97 -9.12 1.68
CA ASN A 106 8.31 -9.62 1.35
C ASN A 106 9.39 -8.54 1.38
N SER A 107 8.99 -7.26 1.43
CA SER A 107 9.89 -6.12 1.26
C SER A 107 9.47 -4.93 2.12
N ASP A 108 10.45 -4.31 2.78
CA ASP A 108 10.25 -3.06 3.55
C ASP A 108 10.19 -1.80 2.66
N ARG A 109 10.30 -1.94 1.33
CA ARG A 109 10.39 -0.81 0.38
C ARG A 109 9.28 0.23 0.54
N ILE A 110 8.07 -0.21 0.89
CA ILE A 110 6.93 0.68 1.12
C ILE A 110 7.19 1.70 2.23
N PHE A 111 8.02 1.38 3.22
CA PHE A 111 8.33 2.26 4.35
C PHE A 111 9.21 3.45 3.98
N ASP A 112 9.92 3.38 2.84
CA ASP A 112 10.65 4.51 2.27
C ASP A 112 9.72 5.48 1.51
N LEU A 113 8.51 5.03 1.16
CA LEU A 113 7.54 5.77 0.35
C LEU A 113 6.46 6.47 1.18
N ILE A 114 6.21 5.98 2.39
CA ILE A 114 5.14 6.47 3.27
C ILE A 114 5.69 7.25 4.46
N PRO A 115 4.94 8.20 5.03
CA PRO A 115 5.36 8.90 6.23
C PRO A 115 5.50 7.95 7.43
N THR A 116 6.46 8.24 8.32
CA THR A 116 6.73 7.43 9.53
C THR A 116 5.49 7.24 10.42
N SER A 117 4.56 8.20 10.41
CA SER A 117 3.29 8.11 11.14
C SER A 117 2.41 6.93 10.70
N ALA A 118 2.53 6.45 9.46
CA ALA A 118 1.79 5.30 8.95
C ALA A 118 2.50 3.95 9.20
N HIS A 119 3.77 3.97 9.62
CA HIS A 119 4.59 2.75 9.72
C HIS A 119 4.03 1.77 10.74
N ALA A 120 3.59 2.25 11.90
CA ALA A 120 3.09 1.38 12.97
C ALA A 120 1.85 0.61 12.53
N GLY A 121 0.84 1.31 11.99
CA GLY A 121 -0.40 0.67 11.52
C GLY A 121 -0.16 -0.34 10.40
N LEU A 122 0.69 0.00 9.41
CA LEU A 122 1.01 -0.96 8.35
C LEU A 122 1.77 -2.18 8.89
N ARG A 123 2.71 -2.00 9.84
CA ARG A 123 3.42 -3.13 10.47
C ARG A 123 2.48 -4.04 11.25
N GLU A 124 1.49 -3.49 11.94
CA GLU A 124 0.47 -4.27 12.66
C GLU A 124 -0.34 -5.14 11.70
N ILE A 125 -0.80 -4.58 10.58
CA ILE A 125 -1.50 -5.34 9.52
C ILE A 125 -0.63 -6.47 8.98
N LEU A 126 0.62 -6.17 8.62
CA LEU A 126 1.53 -7.17 8.05
C LEU A 126 1.93 -8.27 9.06
N ALA A 127 1.99 -7.93 10.35
CA ALA A 127 2.24 -8.91 11.40
C ALA A 127 1.07 -9.87 11.59
N GLU A 128 -0.17 -9.36 11.61
CA GLU A 128 -1.38 -10.19 11.72
C GLU A 128 -1.51 -11.15 10.53
N ILE A 129 -1.14 -10.72 9.32
CA ILE A 129 -1.17 -11.58 8.12
C ILE A 129 -0.12 -12.69 8.15
N ASN A 130 1.00 -12.49 8.84
CA ASN A 130 2.10 -13.46 8.93
C ASN A 130 2.03 -14.35 10.19
N ALA A 131 1.05 -14.14 11.07
CA ALA A 131 0.87 -14.89 12.31
C ALA A 131 0.27 -16.29 12.06
#